data_AF-A0A3P6N8E6-F1
#
_entry.id   AF-A0A3P6N8E6-F1
#
_cell.length_a   1.000
_cell.length_b   1.000
_cell.length_c   1.000
_cell.angle_alpha   90.00
_cell.angle_beta   90.00
_cell.angle_gamma   90.00
#
_symmetry.space_group_name_H-M   'P 1'
#
loop_
_entity.id
_entity.type
_entity.pdbx_description
1 polymer ?
#
loop_
_entity_poly.entity_id
_entity_poly.type
_entity_poly.pdbx_seq_one_letter_code
_entity_poly.pdbx_strand_id
1 'polypeptide(L)'
;MSPLLPEAAIFYLEEYGAEKYASVFLGEFDNPEIIWNTEMRRHLIERIALHISDFSNRLPSNVKALYQYCPIPTVDYPQLDDELFCHVYYLRHLCNKQRFPDWPIRDPVPFLRACLAAWLNEIDRKPPAMSVEQACQTLGLPFDDESIWSDASKIRRAYFKLAQKYHPDKNADGREMFEQINYAYEMLSSNSARKSLSPDIQRIVLCIQAQSIVYCRHSEELSPYKYAGYTQLIRTIELESKDDALFSSGGGVLLSAAIELCHFTLQSSALNAEQLRRDAGLEVRAFAWNVESIVFWYCLCKAVFRHFKRRSIVAYQW
;
A
#
# COMPACT_ATOMS: atom_id res chain seq x y z
N MET A 1 -11.15 8.28 -14.10
CA MET A 1 -11.73 7.37 -13.10
C MET A 1 -10.91 7.37 -11.80
N SER A 2 -9.58 7.50 -11.88
CA SER A 2 -8.63 7.37 -10.76
C SER A 2 -8.88 8.20 -9.48
N PRO A 3 -9.45 9.44 -9.50
CA PRO A 3 -9.71 10.14 -8.23
C PRO A 3 -11.04 9.73 -7.59
N LEU A 4 -11.92 9.01 -8.29
CA LEU A 4 -13.29 8.78 -7.85
C LEU A 4 -13.55 7.34 -7.36
N LEU A 5 -12.95 6.35 -8.01
CA LEU A 5 -13.22 4.94 -7.73
C LEU A 5 -11.97 4.29 -7.11
N PRO A 6 -12.14 3.32 -6.20
CA PRO A 6 -11.04 2.49 -5.73
C PRO A 6 -10.33 1.77 -6.88
N GLU A 7 -9.05 1.50 -6.71
CA GLU A 7 -8.19 0.83 -7.71
C GLU A 7 -8.76 -0.52 -8.12
N ALA A 8 -9.30 -1.30 -7.16
CA ALA A 8 -9.96 -2.57 -7.45
C ALA A 8 -11.16 -2.41 -8.39
N ALA A 9 -11.98 -1.37 -8.19
CA ALA A 9 -13.16 -1.16 -9.03
C ALA A 9 -12.76 -0.73 -10.45
N ILE A 10 -11.68 0.05 -10.59
CA ILE A 10 -11.11 0.43 -11.89
C ILE A 10 -10.55 -0.81 -12.59
N PHE A 11 -9.76 -1.61 -11.87
CA PHE A 11 -9.22 -2.87 -12.39
C PHE A 11 -10.33 -3.80 -12.89
N TYR A 12 -11.43 -3.93 -12.13
CA TYR A 12 -12.56 -4.76 -12.54
C TYR A 12 -13.23 -4.27 -13.83
N LEU A 13 -13.33 -2.96 -14.03
CA LEU A 13 -13.88 -2.38 -15.26
C LEU A 13 -12.97 -2.64 -16.47
N GLU A 14 -11.66 -2.48 -16.28
CA GLU A 14 -10.66 -2.65 -17.33
C GLU A 14 -10.53 -4.12 -17.75
N GLU A 15 -10.48 -5.04 -16.78
CA GLU A 15 -10.22 -6.46 -17.03
C GLU A 15 -11.49 -7.23 -17.42
N TYR A 16 -12.63 -6.95 -16.78
CA TYR A 16 -13.85 -7.74 -16.97
C TYR A 16 -14.97 -7.00 -17.72
N GLY A 17 -14.76 -5.74 -18.08
CA GLY A 17 -15.70 -4.96 -18.87
C GLY A 17 -16.89 -4.39 -18.09
N ALA A 18 -17.69 -3.59 -18.81
CA ALA A 18 -18.74 -2.76 -18.24
C ALA A 18 -19.90 -3.54 -17.58
N GLU A 19 -20.27 -4.71 -18.12
CA GLU A 19 -21.39 -5.50 -17.58
C GLU A 19 -21.07 -6.07 -16.20
N LYS A 20 -19.89 -6.70 -16.06
CA LYS A 20 -19.44 -7.23 -14.77
C LYS A 20 -19.20 -6.09 -13.80
N TYR A 21 -18.60 -4.99 -14.24
CA TYR A 21 -18.46 -3.79 -13.42
C TYR A 21 -19.81 -3.27 -12.92
N ALA A 22 -20.86 -3.21 -13.75
CA ALA A 22 -22.18 -2.76 -13.31
C ALA A 22 -22.77 -3.66 -12.21
N SER A 23 -22.60 -4.99 -12.35
CA SER A 23 -23.02 -5.93 -11.29
C SER A 23 -22.26 -5.72 -9.99
N VAL A 24 -20.96 -5.44 -10.08
CA VAL A 24 -20.10 -5.14 -8.93
C VAL A 24 -20.50 -3.82 -8.28
N PHE A 25 -20.69 -2.79 -9.10
CA PHE A 25 -21.03 -1.45 -8.66
C PHE A 25 -22.34 -1.47 -7.87
N LEU A 26 -23.35 -2.19 -8.35
CA LEU A 26 -24.67 -2.29 -7.69
C LEU A 26 -24.74 -3.32 -6.55
N GLY A 27 -23.73 -4.18 -6.40
CA GLY A 27 -23.71 -5.25 -5.40
C GLY A 27 -22.99 -4.90 -4.10
N GLU A 28 -22.87 -5.88 -3.21
CA GLU A 28 -22.16 -5.77 -1.93
C GLU A 28 -21.02 -6.77 -1.91
N PHE A 29 -19.79 -6.28 -1.75
CA PHE A 29 -18.59 -7.10 -1.77
C PHE A 29 -17.65 -6.71 -0.65
N ASP A 30 -17.11 -7.72 0.01
CA ASP A 30 -16.14 -7.60 1.10
C ASP A 30 -15.25 -8.85 1.07
N ASN A 31 -14.31 -8.85 0.13
CA ASN A 31 -13.42 -9.96 -0.13
C ASN A 31 -12.04 -9.48 -0.61
N PRO A 32 -11.03 -10.37 -0.71
CA PRO A 32 -9.67 -9.99 -1.11
C PRO A 32 -9.54 -9.35 -2.49
N GLU A 33 -10.46 -9.56 -3.44
CA GLU A 33 -10.37 -8.94 -4.78
C GLU A 33 -11.12 -7.60 -4.85
N ILE A 34 -12.19 -7.47 -4.06
CA ILE A 34 -13.02 -6.28 -4.09
C ILE A 34 -13.74 -6.02 -2.76
N ILE A 35 -13.63 -4.77 -2.32
CA ILE A 35 -14.34 -4.20 -1.18
C ILE A 35 -15.15 -3.03 -1.75
N TRP A 36 -16.47 -3.21 -1.80
CA TRP A 36 -17.40 -2.23 -2.33
C TRP A 36 -18.78 -2.45 -1.73
N ASN A 37 -19.29 -1.44 -1.04
CA ASN A 37 -20.57 -1.53 -0.33
C ASN A 37 -21.43 -0.28 -0.53
N THR A 38 -22.67 -0.34 -0.04
CA THR A 38 -23.63 0.77 -0.12
C THR A 38 -23.08 2.06 0.51
N GLU A 39 -22.28 1.95 1.57
CA GLU A 39 -21.68 3.11 2.22
C GLU A 39 -20.66 3.80 1.31
N MET A 40 -19.77 3.04 0.67
CA MET A 40 -18.80 3.56 -0.30
C MET A 40 -19.49 4.20 -1.50
N ARG A 41 -20.56 3.57 -2.02
CA ARG A 41 -21.38 4.15 -3.09
C ARG A 41 -21.99 5.49 -2.68
N ARG A 42 -22.63 5.53 -1.51
CA ARG A 42 -23.24 6.74 -0.97
C ARG A 42 -22.19 7.84 -0.82
N HIS A 43 -21.04 7.50 -0.24
CA HIS A 43 -19.93 8.42 -0.05
C HIS A 43 -19.45 9.02 -1.38
N LEU A 44 -19.28 8.20 -2.43
CA LEU A 44 -18.93 8.68 -3.77
C LEU A 44 -19.95 9.70 -4.30
N ILE A 45 -21.25 9.37 -4.21
CA ILE A 45 -22.34 10.24 -4.67
C ILE A 45 -22.32 11.58 -3.92
N GLU A 46 -22.16 11.54 -2.59
CA GLU A 46 -22.07 12.73 -1.75
C GLU A 46 -20.87 13.62 -2.12
N ARG A 47 -19.69 13.02 -2.34
CA ARG A 47 -18.48 13.77 -2.73
C ARG A 47 -18.62 14.43 -4.10
N ILE A 48 -19.21 13.72 -5.07
CA ILE A 48 -19.52 14.29 -6.38
C ILE A 48 -20.55 15.43 -6.25
N ALA A 49 -21.63 15.22 -5.48
CA ALA A 49 -22.67 16.22 -5.27
C ALA A 49 -22.11 17.50 -4.62
N LEU A 50 -21.27 17.35 -3.60
CA LEU A 50 -20.56 18.46 -2.96
C LEU A 50 -19.66 19.20 -3.95
N HIS A 51 -18.93 18.47 -4.80
CA HIS A 51 -18.07 19.08 -5.81
C HIS A 51 -18.88 19.90 -6.84
N ILE A 52 -20.05 19.44 -7.27
CA ILE A 52 -20.84 20.19 -8.27
C ILE A 52 -21.82 21.20 -7.66
N SER A 53 -22.01 21.20 -6.33
CA SER A 53 -23.02 21.98 -5.61
C SER A 53 -23.05 23.47 -5.98
N ASP A 54 -21.91 24.16 -5.95
CA ASP A 54 -21.81 25.59 -6.30
C ASP A 54 -22.23 25.89 -7.75
N PHE A 55 -22.05 24.93 -8.67
CA PHE A 55 -22.52 25.10 -10.05
C PHE A 55 -24.01 24.79 -10.17
N SER A 56 -24.44 23.66 -9.60
CA SER A 56 -25.84 23.24 -9.57
C SER A 56 -26.76 24.31 -8.95
N ASN A 57 -26.30 24.99 -7.90
CA ASN A 57 -27.06 26.06 -7.24
C ASN A 57 -27.16 27.35 -8.08
N ARG A 58 -26.21 27.61 -9.00
CA ARG A 58 -26.22 28.80 -9.87
C ARG A 58 -27.07 28.61 -11.13
N LEU A 59 -27.24 27.37 -11.59
CA LEU A 59 -27.97 27.05 -12.81
C LEU A 59 -29.42 27.58 -12.84
N PRO A 60 -30.23 27.46 -11.76
CA PRO A 60 -31.58 28.01 -11.74
C PRO A 60 -31.62 29.54 -11.94
N SER A 61 -30.62 30.26 -11.41
CA SER A 61 -30.53 31.71 -11.53
C SER A 61 -29.90 32.17 -12.86
N ASN A 62 -29.06 31.35 -13.47
CA ASN A 62 -28.43 31.64 -14.75
C ASN A 62 -28.21 30.36 -15.56
N VAL A 63 -29.14 30.08 -16.47
CA VAL A 63 -29.07 28.91 -17.38
C VAL A 63 -27.91 28.97 -18.38
N LYS A 64 -27.27 30.13 -18.55
CA LYS A 64 -26.07 30.31 -19.38
C LYS A 64 -24.77 30.27 -18.57
N ALA A 65 -24.84 29.93 -17.28
CA ALA A 65 -23.65 29.83 -16.45
C ALA A 65 -22.69 28.77 -17.02
N LEU A 66 -21.44 29.18 -17.24
CA LEU A 66 -20.39 28.26 -17.69
C LEU A 66 -19.80 27.53 -16.48
N TYR A 67 -19.63 26.21 -16.61
CA TYR A 67 -18.92 25.42 -15.62
C TYR A 67 -17.42 25.75 -15.69
N GLN A 68 -16.87 26.21 -14.57
CA GLN A 68 -15.43 26.41 -14.44
C GLN A 68 -14.82 25.11 -13.91
N TYR A 69 -13.98 24.49 -14.72
CA TYR A 69 -13.33 23.24 -14.36
C TYR A 69 -12.52 23.38 -13.06
N CYS A 70 -12.65 22.37 -12.21
CA CYS A 70 -11.85 22.18 -11.01
C CYS A 70 -11.51 20.70 -10.92
N PRO A 71 -10.24 20.35 -10.62
CA PRO A 71 -9.90 18.98 -10.29
C PRO A 71 -10.82 18.46 -9.17
N ILE A 72 -11.38 17.28 -9.37
CA ILE A 72 -12.11 16.58 -8.31
C ILE A 72 -11.06 15.98 -7.38
N PRO A 73 -11.09 16.27 -6.06
CA PRO A 73 -10.22 15.61 -5.11
C PRO A 73 -10.37 14.10 -5.14
N THR A 74 -9.30 13.41 -4.79
CA THR A 74 -9.36 11.98 -4.52
C THR A 74 -10.42 11.70 -3.44
N VAL A 75 -11.29 10.73 -3.70
CA VAL A 75 -12.27 10.24 -2.75
C VAL A 75 -11.59 9.22 -1.85
N ASP A 76 -11.31 9.60 -0.60
CA ASP A 76 -10.83 8.66 0.40
C ASP A 76 -11.99 7.81 0.92
N TYR A 77 -11.78 6.49 0.99
CA TYR A 77 -12.76 5.55 1.51
C TYR A 77 -12.30 5.01 2.87
N PRO A 78 -12.99 5.33 3.97
CA PRO A 78 -12.61 4.83 5.30
C PRO A 78 -12.49 3.31 5.41
N GLN A 79 -13.25 2.59 4.59
CA GLN A 79 -13.23 1.12 4.50
C GLN A 79 -11.89 0.58 3.96
N LEU A 80 -11.10 1.41 3.29
CA LEU A 80 -9.85 1.06 2.64
C LEU A 80 -8.62 1.67 3.35
N ASP A 81 -8.80 2.39 4.46
CA ASP A 81 -7.72 3.13 5.14
C ASP A 81 -6.49 2.27 5.48
N ASP A 82 -6.70 1.01 5.84
CA ASP A 82 -5.64 0.07 6.20
C ASP A 82 -5.38 -0.99 5.13
N GLU A 83 -5.97 -0.82 3.95
CA GLU A 83 -5.81 -1.75 2.85
C GLU A 83 -4.65 -1.35 1.94
N LEU A 84 -3.96 -2.37 1.46
CA LEU A 84 -2.95 -2.23 0.42
C LEU A 84 -3.42 -3.00 -0.80
N PHE A 85 -3.89 -2.28 -1.82
CA PHE A 85 -4.21 -2.89 -3.11
C PHE A 85 -2.92 -3.19 -3.88
N CYS A 86 -2.69 -4.45 -4.20
CA CYS A 86 -1.52 -4.93 -4.93
C CYS A 86 -1.96 -5.95 -5.99
N HIS A 87 -1.60 -5.69 -7.25
CA HIS A 87 -2.02 -6.46 -8.42
C HIS A 87 -3.55 -6.50 -8.59
N VAL A 88 -4.21 -7.48 -7.95
CA VAL A 88 -5.67 -7.67 -7.99
C VAL A 88 -6.26 -7.85 -6.59
N TYR A 89 -5.43 -7.73 -5.55
CA TYR A 89 -5.81 -8.08 -4.18
C TYR A 89 -5.61 -6.93 -3.19
N TYR A 90 -6.58 -6.78 -2.30
CA TYR A 90 -6.44 -6.10 -1.02
C TYR A 90 -5.67 -7.01 -0.05
N LEU A 91 -4.40 -6.68 0.21
CA LEU A 91 -3.47 -7.57 0.88
C LEU A 91 -3.85 -7.85 2.34
N ARG A 92 -4.49 -6.92 3.06
CA ARG A 92 -4.91 -7.20 4.45
C ARG A 92 -6.07 -8.20 4.48
N HIS A 93 -6.98 -8.14 3.51
CA HIS A 93 -7.99 -9.19 3.34
C HIS A 93 -7.35 -10.51 2.93
N LEU A 94 -6.45 -10.51 1.95
CA LEU A 94 -5.78 -11.73 1.47
C LEU A 94 -4.97 -12.42 2.57
N CYS A 95 -4.30 -11.65 3.44
CA CYS A 95 -3.50 -12.18 4.54
C CYS A 95 -4.35 -12.68 5.72
N ASN A 96 -5.65 -12.37 5.76
CA ASN A 96 -6.55 -12.84 6.79
C ASN A 96 -6.99 -14.30 6.53
N LYS A 97 -6.12 -15.25 6.89
CA LYS A 97 -6.35 -16.70 6.75
C LYS A 97 -7.55 -17.23 7.55
N GLN A 98 -8.02 -16.51 8.57
CA GLN A 98 -9.19 -16.91 9.35
C GLN A 98 -10.49 -16.61 8.61
N ARG A 99 -10.58 -15.44 7.98
CA ARG A 99 -11.77 -14.99 7.26
C ARG A 99 -11.82 -15.52 5.82
N PHE A 100 -10.67 -15.59 5.16
CA PHE A 100 -10.54 -16.04 3.76
C PHE A 100 -9.54 -17.20 3.66
N PRO A 101 -9.85 -18.37 4.25
CA PRO A 101 -9.02 -19.54 4.10
C PRO A 101 -8.93 -19.93 2.62
N ASP A 102 -7.71 -20.21 2.16
CA ASP A 102 -7.45 -20.73 0.82
C ASP A 102 -8.04 -19.94 -0.35
N TRP A 103 -8.13 -18.61 -0.19
CA TRP A 103 -8.50 -17.73 -1.29
C TRP A 103 -7.57 -17.96 -2.50
N PRO A 104 -8.12 -18.15 -3.72
CA PRO A 104 -7.34 -18.50 -4.89
C PRO A 104 -6.43 -17.34 -5.32
N ILE A 105 -5.18 -17.67 -5.64
CA ILE A 105 -4.20 -16.72 -6.18
C ILE A 105 -4.15 -16.90 -7.70
N ARG A 106 -4.53 -15.86 -8.41
CA ARG A 106 -4.42 -15.75 -9.87
C ARG A 106 -3.01 -15.31 -10.21
N ASP A 107 -2.45 -15.93 -11.25
CA ASP A 107 -1.13 -15.61 -11.79
C ASP A 107 -0.06 -15.38 -10.69
N PRO A 108 0.35 -16.45 -9.97
CA PRO A 108 1.23 -16.35 -8.80
C PRO A 108 2.53 -15.59 -9.05
N VAL A 109 3.12 -15.73 -10.24
CA VAL A 109 4.37 -15.06 -10.63
C VAL A 109 4.17 -13.55 -10.83
N PRO A 110 3.23 -13.06 -11.66
CA PRO A 110 2.89 -11.63 -11.71
C PRO A 110 2.54 -11.03 -10.35
N PHE A 111 1.75 -11.73 -9.54
CA PHE A 111 1.39 -11.25 -8.21
C PHE A 111 2.61 -11.11 -7.29
N LEU A 112 3.50 -12.11 -7.27
CA LEU A 112 4.76 -12.05 -6.51
C LEU A 112 5.62 -10.85 -6.92
N ARG A 113 5.74 -10.57 -8.22
CA ARG A 113 6.48 -9.41 -8.73
C ARG A 113 5.86 -8.09 -8.29
N ALA A 114 4.54 -7.99 -8.28
CA ALA A 114 3.83 -6.79 -7.79
C ALA A 114 4.08 -6.58 -6.29
N CYS A 115 4.04 -7.64 -5.48
CA CYS A 115 4.34 -7.57 -4.04
C CYS A 115 5.78 -7.13 -3.77
N LEU A 116 6.76 -7.63 -4.53
CA LEU A 116 8.17 -7.19 -4.45
C LEU A 116 8.32 -5.71 -4.79
N ALA A 117 7.64 -5.22 -5.83
CA ALA A 117 7.68 -3.82 -6.21
C ALA A 117 7.01 -2.92 -5.16
N ALA A 118 5.85 -3.32 -4.64
CA ALA A 118 5.15 -2.60 -3.58
C ALA A 118 5.99 -2.51 -2.31
N TRP A 119 6.63 -3.62 -1.90
CA TRP A 119 7.54 -3.64 -0.76
C TRP A 119 8.73 -2.70 -0.94
N LEU A 120 9.41 -2.75 -2.10
CA LEU A 120 10.54 -1.86 -2.38
C LEU A 120 10.13 -0.39 -2.34
N ASN A 121 8.97 -0.06 -2.92
CA ASN A 121 8.45 1.31 -2.91
C ASN A 121 8.15 1.82 -1.50
N GLU A 122 7.69 0.96 -0.58
CA GLU A 122 7.48 1.35 0.82
C GLU A 122 8.82 1.55 1.56
N ILE A 123 9.82 0.71 1.32
CA ILE A 123 11.17 0.88 1.91
C ILE A 123 11.83 2.17 1.40
N ASP A 124 11.71 2.46 0.11
CA ASP A 124 12.33 3.62 -0.55
C ASP A 124 11.42 4.86 -0.57
N ARG A 125 10.33 4.83 0.21
CA ARG A 125 9.37 5.92 0.28
C ARG A 125 10.05 7.19 0.77
N LYS A 126 10.00 8.23 -0.05
CA LYS A 126 10.54 9.56 0.29
C LYS A 126 9.53 10.32 1.15
N PRO A 127 10.01 11.19 2.07
CA PRO A 127 9.12 12.11 2.77
C PRO A 127 8.40 13.02 1.76
N PRO A 128 7.19 13.49 2.10
CA PRO A 128 6.43 14.40 1.24
C PRO A 128 7.24 15.67 0.90
N ALA A 129 7.00 16.21 -0.30
CA ALA A 129 7.76 17.35 -0.83
C ALA A 129 7.47 18.66 -0.08
N MET A 130 6.29 18.78 0.54
CA MET A 130 5.94 19.88 1.43
C MET A 130 5.27 19.36 2.70
N SER A 131 5.38 20.09 3.81
CA SER A 131 4.65 19.77 5.04
C SER A 131 3.20 20.25 4.97
N VAL A 132 2.35 19.74 5.87
CA VAL A 132 0.96 20.22 6.01
C VAL A 132 0.92 21.72 6.30
N GLU A 133 1.86 22.22 7.11
CA GLU A 133 1.99 23.66 7.41
C GLU A 133 2.29 24.47 6.14
N GLN A 134 3.25 24.02 5.33
CA GLN A 134 3.59 24.67 4.06
C GLN A 134 2.41 24.61 3.06
N ALA A 135 1.66 23.51 3.03
CA ALA A 135 0.46 23.39 2.21
C ALA A 135 -0.61 24.41 2.64
N CYS A 136 -0.85 24.56 3.95
CA CYS A 136 -1.77 25.56 4.49
C CYS A 136 -1.33 26.98 4.13
N GLN A 137 -0.05 27.29 4.30
CA GLN A 137 0.52 28.60 3.93
C GLN A 137 0.38 28.87 2.42
N THR A 138 0.62 27.87 1.57
CA THR A 138 0.49 27.97 0.11
C THR A 138 -0.95 28.28 -0.31
N LEU A 139 -1.94 27.66 0.35
CA LEU A 139 -3.36 27.96 0.11
C LEU A 139 -3.87 29.22 0.85
N GLY A 140 -3.03 29.84 1.69
CA GLY A 140 -3.42 30.99 2.52
C GLY A 140 -4.45 30.64 3.59
N LEU A 141 -4.42 29.41 4.10
CA LEU A 141 -5.26 28.93 5.19
C LEU A 141 -4.51 29.05 6.52
N PRO A 142 -5.17 29.49 7.61
CA PRO A 142 -4.54 29.57 8.93
C PRO A 142 -4.25 28.16 9.46
N PHE A 143 -2.99 27.87 9.79
CA PHE A 143 -2.59 26.55 10.31
C PHE A 143 -3.11 26.28 11.73
N ASP A 144 -3.26 27.32 12.55
CA ASP A 144 -3.64 27.21 13.97
C ASP A 144 -5.06 26.69 14.19
N ASP A 145 -5.93 26.70 13.16
CA ASP A 145 -7.31 26.24 13.23
C ASP A 145 -7.56 25.07 12.28
N GLU A 146 -7.47 23.85 12.82
CA GLU A 146 -7.73 22.60 12.09
C GLU A 146 -9.12 22.54 11.46
N SER A 147 -10.13 23.18 12.04
CA SER A 147 -11.47 23.23 11.46
C SER A 147 -11.52 24.00 10.13
N ILE A 148 -10.51 24.84 9.86
CA ILE A 148 -10.44 25.62 8.62
C ILE A 148 -9.75 24.84 7.51
N TRP A 149 -8.62 24.20 7.79
CA TRP A 149 -7.85 23.46 6.79
C TRP A 149 -8.22 21.98 6.66
N SER A 150 -9.20 21.48 7.43
CA SER A 150 -9.84 20.18 7.23
C SER A 150 -11.19 20.25 6.48
N ASP A 151 -11.77 21.45 6.34
CA ASP A 151 -13.05 21.64 5.63
C ASP A 151 -12.85 21.71 4.12
N ALA A 152 -13.31 20.68 3.42
CA ALA A 152 -13.22 20.55 1.97
C ALA A 152 -13.75 21.77 1.19
N SER A 153 -14.79 22.45 1.69
CA SER A 153 -15.37 23.62 1.04
C SER A 153 -14.45 24.84 1.11
N LYS A 154 -13.79 25.04 2.26
CA LYS A 154 -12.84 26.13 2.48
C LYS A 154 -11.56 25.92 1.69
N ILE A 155 -11.01 24.70 1.72
CA ILE A 155 -9.83 24.31 0.95
C ILE A 155 -10.07 24.53 -0.54
N ARG A 156 -11.21 24.07 -1.05
CA ARG A 156 -11.61 24.26 -2.46
C ARG A 156 -11.76 25.72 -2.84
N ARG A 157 -12.40 26.53 -2.01
CA ARG A 157 -12.56 27.97 -2.27
C ARG A 157 -11.20 28.69 -2.32
N ALA A 158 -10.29 28.34 -1.42
CA ALA A 158 -8.93 28.88 -1.42
C ALA A 158 -8.17 28.49 -2.70
N TYR A 159 -8.23 27.20 -3.07
CA TYR A 159 -7.67 26.70 -4.31
C TYR A 159 -8.18 27.46 -5.54
N PHE A 160 -9.50 27.59 -5.72
CA PHE A 160 -10.08 28.29 -6.88
C PHE A 160 -9.57 29.73 -7.03
N LYS A 161 -9.50 30.46 -5.91
CA LYS A 161 -9.05 31.86 -5.90
C LYS A 161 -7.61 31.97 -6.40
N LEU A 162 -6.73 31.05 -5.97
CA LEU A 162 -5.32 31.04 -6.35
C LEU A 162 -5.10 30.45 -7.74
N ALA A 163 -5.77 29.36 -8.08
CA ALA A 163 -5.72 28.72 -9.39
C ALA A 163 -6.13 29.68 -10.51
N GLN A 164 -7.18 30.50 -10.29
CA GLN A 164 -7.59 31.52 -11.26
C GLN A 164 -6.55 32.64 -11.40
N LYS A 165 -5.86 32.99 -10.31
CA LYS A 165 -4.84 34.04 -10.30
C LYS A 165 -3.55 33.59 -10.97
N TYR A 166 -3.11 32.35 -10.76
CA TYR A 166 -1.81 31.82 -11.20
C TYR A 166 -1.90 30.87 -12.39
N HIS A 167 -3.05 30.80 -13.08
CA HIS A 167 -3.24 29.92 -14.23
C HIS A 167 -2.17 30.16 -15.31
N PRO A 168 -1.49 29.11 -15.83
CA PRO A 168 -0.39 29.26 -16.78
C PRO A 168 -0.79 29.99 -18.07
N ASP A 169 -2.02 29.80 -18.54
CA ASP A 169 -2.54 30.52 -19.72
C ASP A 169 -2.69 32.03 -19.52
N LYS A 170 -2.81 32.49 -18.27
CA LYS A 170 -3.00 33.92 -17.93
C LYS A 170 -1.70 34.57 -17.47
N ASN A 171 -0.82 33.79 -16.83
CA ASN A 171 0.48 34.23 -16.33
C ASN A 171 1.57 33.24 -16.76
N ALA A 172 2.45 33.65 -17.67
CA ALA A 172 3.56 32.82 -18.16
C ALA A 172 4.51 32.37 -17.02
N ASP A 173 4.73 33.22 -16.02
CA ASP A 173 5.57 32.91 -14.84
C ASP A 173 4.78 32.25 -13.69
N GLY A 174 3.48 32.00 -13.87
CA GLY A 174 2.59 31.47 -12.83
C GLY A 174 2.69 29.95 -12.62
N ARG A 175 3.37 29.24 -13.52
CA ARG A 175 3.38 27.76 -13.57
C ARG A 175 3.90 27.12 -12.28
N GLU A 176 5.05 27.57 -11.79
CA GLU A 176 5.67 26.98 -10.59
C GLU A 176 4.77 27.14 -9.36
N MET A 177 4.20 28.34 -9.19
CA MET A 177 3.23 28.61 -8.11
C MET A 177 1.96 27.77 -8.28
N PHE A 178 1.47 27.60 -9.51
CA PHE A 178 0.29 26.77 -9.80
C PHE A 178 0.53 25.29 -9.46
N GLU A 179 1.72 24.77 -9.74
CA GLU A 179 2.14 23.41 -9.36
C GLU A 179 2.18 23.24 -7.83
N GLN A 180 2.72 24.23 -7.09
CA GLN A 180 2.70 24.24 -5.62
C GLN A 180 1.26 24.29 -5.07
N ILE A 181 0.38 25.11 -5.65
CA ILE A 181 -1.04 25.21 -5.28
C ILE A 181 -1.75 23.87 -5.49
N ASN A 182 -1.50 23.19 -6.61
CA ASN A 182 -2.09 21.88 -6.88
C ASN A 182 -1.63 20.83 -5.87
N TYR A 183 -0.33 20.77 -5.57
CA TYR A 183 0.21 19.83 -4.60
C TYR A 183 -0.34 20.09 -3.19
N ALA A 184 -0.40 21.37 -2.77
CA ALA A 184 -0.99 21.76 -1.50
C ALA A 184 -2.48 21.37 -1.41
N TYR A 185 -3.22 21.57 -2.50
CA TYR A 185 -4.62 21.18 -2.59
C TYR A 185 -4.82 19.67 -2.45
N GLU A 186 -4.03 18.87 -3.16
CA GLU A 186 -4.08 17.41 -3.10
C GLU A 186 -3.74 16.90 -1.69
N MET A 187 -2.68 17.43 -1.10
CA MET A 187 -2.24 17.06 0.25
C MET A 187 -3.28 17.36 1.33
N LEU A 188 -3.92 18.53 1.28
CA LEU A 188 -4.93 18.92 2.27
C LEU A 188 -6.28 18.27 2.03
N SER A 189 -6.61 17.98 0.76
CA SER A 189 -7.91 17.38 0.40
C SER A 189 -7.98 15.88 0.65
N SER A 190 -6.85 15.17 0.71
CA SER A 190 -6.79 13.73 1.00
C SER A 190 -6.31 13.44 2.43
N ASN A 191 -7.05 12.59 3.15
CA ASN A 191 -6.62 12.02 4.44
C ASN A 191 -5.41 11.10 4.28
N SER A 192 -5.39 10.32 3.20
CA SER A 192 -4.33 9.35 2.89
C SER A 192 -2.98 10.03 2.66
N ALA A 193 -2.98 11.20 2.00
CA ALA A 193 -1.79 12.02 1.82
C ALA A 193 -1.24 12.54 3.17
N ARG A 194 -2.11 12.90 4.12
CA ARG A 194 -1.72 13.38 5.46
C ARG A 194 -1.15 12.30 6.37
N LYS A 195 -1.59 11.03 6.23
CA LYS A 195 -1.07 9.91 7.03
C LYS A 195 0.34 9.44 6.61
N SER A 196 0.87 9.92 5.48
CA SER A 196 2.05 9.36 4.81
C SER A 196 3.43 9.91 5.21
N LEU A 197 3.63 10.29 6.47
CA LEU A 197 4.90 10.91 6.91
C LEU A 197 6.07 9.92 7.10
N SER A 198 5.82 8.61 7.19
CA SER A 198 6.86 7.58 7.38
C SER A 198 6.51 6.27 6.65
N PRO A 199 7.51 5.40 6.36
CA PRO A 199 7.25 4.03 5.90
C PRO A 199 6.30 3.33 6.88
N ASP A 200 5.23 2.75 6.35
CA ASP A 200 4.26 2.05 7.17
C ASP A 200 4.67 0.59 7.33
N ILE A 201 5.07 0.24 8.55
CA ILE A 201 5.48 -1.12 8.91
C ILE A 201 4.37 -2.13 8.57
N GLN A 202 3.09 -1.77 8.74
CA GLN A 202 1.98 -2.67 8.41
C GLN A 202 1.92 -2.98 6.93
N ARG A 203 2.13 -1.99 6.05
CA ARG A 203 2.15 -2.19 4.60
C ARG A 203 3.29 -3.10 4.16
N ILE A 204 4.45 -2.96 4.80
CA ILE A 204 5.60 -3.86 4.59
C ILE A 204 5.25 -5.30 5.04
N VAL A 205 4.68 -5.46 6.24
CA VAL A 205 4.25 -6.77 6.76
C VAL A 205 3.27 -7.43 5.79
N LEU A 206 2.27 -6.71 5.27
CA LEU A 206 1.30 -7.22 4.31
C LEU A 206 1.98 -7.70 3.02
N CYS A 207 2.94 -6.95 2.49
CA CYS A 207 3.70 -7.36 1.31
C CYS A 207 4.48 -8.66 1.56
N ILE A 208 5.11 -8.79 2.73
CA ILE A 208 5.90 -9.98 3.09
C ILE A 208 4.98 -11.19 3.31
N GLN A 209 3.88 -11.02 4.05
CA GLN A 209 2.92 -12.09 4.31
C GLN A 209 2.24 -12.59 3.03
N ALA A 210 1.88 -11.68 2.13
CA ALA A 210 1.34 -12.06 0.82
C ALA A 210 2.31 -12.95 0.06
N GLN A 211 3.61 -12.59 0.02
CA GLN A 211 4.63 -13.43 -0.62
C GLN A 211 4.78 -14.79 0.05
N SER A 212 4.70 -14.87 1.38
CA SER A 212 4.72 -16.15 2.11
C SER A 212 3.55 -17.04 1.71
N ILE A 213 2.35 -16.47 1.52
CA ILE A 213 1.18 -17.21 1.05
C ILE A 213 1.42 -17.77 -0.37
N VAL A 214 1.99 -16.96 -1.27
CA VAL A 214 2.30 -17.41 -2.64
C VAL A 214 3.31 -18.56 -2.61
N TYR A 215 4.43 -18.43 -1.90
CA TYR A 215 5.45 -19.49 -1.81
C TYR A 215 4.96 -20.75 -1.11
N CYS A 216 4.09 -20.62 -0.12
CA CYS A 216 3.50 -21.77 0.59
C CYS A 216 2.57 -22.58 -0.32
N ARG A 217 1.77 -21.92 -1.17
CA ARG A 217 0.74 -22.56 -2.01
C ARG A 217 1.21 -22.93 -3.41
N HIS A 218 2.14 -22.18 -3.98
CA HIS A 218 2.60 -22.31 -5.37
C HIS A 218 4.11 -22.59 -5.45
N SER A 219 4.65 -23.33 -4.48
CA SER A 219 6.09 -23.65 -4.39
C SER A 219 6.62 -24.34 -5.64
N GLU A 220 5.87 -25.27 -6.21
CA GLU A 220 6.26 -26.02 -7.41
C GLU A 220 6.44 -25.10 -8.62
N GLU A 221 5.50 -24.20 -8.86
CA GLU A 221 5.53 -23.22 -9.95
C GLU A 221 6.68 -22.21 -9.78
N LEU A 222 7.01 -21.86 -8.52
CA LEU A 222 8.07 -20.92 -8.20
C LEU A 222 9.46 -21.56 -8.11
N SER A 223 9.56 -22.88 -7.95
CA SER A 223 10.82 -23.61 -7.75
C SER A 223 11.91 -23.38 -8.80
N PRO A 224 11.62 -23.11 -10.10
CA PRO A 224 12.64 -22.83 -11.10
C PRO A 224 13.27 -21.44 -10.96
N TYR A 225 12.64 -20.52 -10.23
CA TYR A 225 13.05 -19.12 -10.13
C TYR A 225 13.78 -18.83 -8.81
N LYS A 226 14.77 -17.95 -8.89
CA LYS A 226 15.43 -17.40 -7.70
C LYS A 226 14.58 -16.29 -7.11
N TYR A 227 14.43 -16.30 -5.80
CA TYR A 227 13.77 -15.23 -5.08
C TYR A 227 14.60 -13.95 -5.14
N ALA A 228 14.04 -12.90 -5.75
CA ALA A 228 14.72 -11.62 -5.97
C ALA A 228 14.64 -10.66 -4.76
N GLY A 229 13.85 -11.01 -3.73
CA GLY A 229 13.59 -10.13 -2.59
C GLY A 229 14.61 -10.24 -1.46
N TYR A 230 15.68 -11.04 -1.56
CA TYR A 230 16.60 -11.25 -0.44
C TYR A 230 17.32 -9.98 0.01
N THR A 231 17.75 -9.11 -0.92
CA THR A 231 18.32 -7.80 -0.57
C THR A 231 17.34 -6.93 0.21
N GLN A 232 16.06 -6.93 -0.19
CA GLN A 232 14.99 -6.18 0.48
C GLN A 232 14.70 -6.76 1.87
N LEU A 233 14.71 -8.09 2.00
CA LEU A 233 14.52 -8.82 3.25
C LEU A 233 15.61 -8.47 4.26
N ILE A 234 16.87 -8.53 3.83
CA ILE A 234 18.03 -8.20 4.68
C ILE A 234 17.94 -6.74 5.12
N ARG A 235 17.70 -5.81 4.19
CA ARG A 235 17.54 -4.38 4.52
C ARG A 235 16.40 -4.15 5.51
N THR A 236 15.27 -4.85 5.36
CA THR A 236 14.12 -4.73 6.28
C THR A 236 14.47 -5.21 7.69
N ILE A 237 15.17 -6.35 7.80
CA ILE A 237 15.65 -6.87 9.09
C ILE A 237 16.67 -5.92 9.71
N GLU A 238 17.57 -5.34 8.91
CA GLU A 238 18.55 -4.37 9.39
C GLU A 238 17.90 -3.06 9.88
N LEU A 239 16.89 -2.56 9.17
CA LEU A 239 16.13 -1.37 9.58
C LEU A 239 15.44 -1.62 10.92
N GLU A 240 14.79 -2.77 11.10
CA GLU A 240 14.15 -3.16 12.36
C GLU A 240 15.18 -3.34 13.48
N SER A 241 16.38 -3.88 13.18
CA SER A 241 17.45 -4.10 14.16
C SER A 241 18.08 -2.83 14.74
N LYS A 242 17.99 -1.72 14.00
CA LYS A 242 18.58 -0.42 14.39
C LYS A 242 17.58 0.47 15.15
N ASP A 243 16.31 0.08 15.22
CA ASP A 243 15.28 0.79 15.97
C ASP A 243 15.30 0.33 17.43
N ASP A 244 15.71 1.20 18.36
CA ASP A 244 15.78 0.90 19.80
C ASP A 244 14.41 0.57 20.42
N ALA A 245 13.30 0.88 19.72
CA ALA A 245 11.93 0.52 20.11
C ALA A 245 11.51 -0.92 19.71
N LEU A 246 12.47 -1.75 19.28
CA LEU A 246 12.35 -3.13 18.79
C LEU A 246 11.35 -4.04 19.52
N PHE A 247 11.13 -3.82 20.82
CA PHE A 247 10.25 -4.66 21.66
C PHE A 247 9.06 -3.92 22.27
N SER A 248 8.92 -2.60 22.03
CA SER A 248 7.96 -1.76 22.74
C SER A 248 6.68 -1.47 21.96
N SER A 249 6.69 -1.60 20.62
CA SER A 249 5.60 -1.17 19.73
C SER A 249 5.11 -2.23 18.73
N GLY A 250 5.27 -3.52 19.05
CA GLY A 250 4.87 -4.62 18.15
C GLY A 250 5.97 -5.12 17.20
N GLY A 251 7.23 -4.75 17.46
CA GLY A 251 8.45 -5.09 16.67
C GLY A 251 8.85 -6.58 16.63
N GLY A 252 7.91 -7.50 16.82
CA GLY A 252 8.09 -8.91 16.47
C GLY A 252 7.34 -9.32 15.21
N VAL A 253 6.35 -8.53 14.75
CA VAL A 253 5.47 -8.91 13.63
C VAL A 253 6.21 -8.86 12.31
N LEU A 254 7.01 -7.82 12.09
CA LEU A 254 7.81 -7.65 10.87
C LEU A 254 8.89 -8.73 10.77
N LEU A 255 9.68 -8.91 11.82
CA LEU A 255 10.66 -10.00 11.89
C LEU A 255 10.01 -11.39 11.73
N SER A 256 8.86 -11.63 12.36
CA SER A 256 8.14 -12.90 12.22
C SER A 256 7.71 -13.16 10.77
N ALA A 257 7.16 -12.15 10.10
CA ALA A 257 6.76 -12.26 8.70
C ALA A 257 7.98 -12.49 7.79
N ALA A 258 9.09 -11.78 8.04
CA ALA A 258 10.34 -11.92 7.30
C ALA A 258 10.94 -13.33 7.44
N ILE A 259 10.93 -13.89 8.64
CA ILE A 259 11.38 -15.27 8.91
C ILE A 259 10.49 -16.28 8.21
N GLU A 260 9.17 -16.11 8.26
CA GLU A 260 8.20 -16.98 7.57
C GLU A 260 8.46 -16.99 6.05
N LEU A 261 8.68 -15.82 5.45
CA LEU A 261 8.99 -15.71 4.03
C LEU A 261 10.34 -16.36 3.68
N CYS A 262 11.37 -16.13 4.48
CA CYS A 262 12.67 -16.77 4.34
C CYS A 262 12.54 -18.30 4.39
N HIS A 263 11.74 -18.82 5.32
CA HIS A 263 11.49 -20.25 5.43
C HIS A 263 10.85 -20.83 4.17
N PHE A 264 9.74 -20.25 3.70
CA PHE A 264 9.03 -20.78 2.52
C PHE A 264 9.84 -20.64 1.22
N THR A 265 10.58 -19.55 1.05
CA THR A 265 11.46 -19.37 -0.12
C THR A 265 12.58 -20.42 -0.13
N LEU A 266 13.24 -20.68 0.99
CA LEU A 266 14.28 -21.71 1.09
C LEU A 266 13.74 -23.13 0.95
N GLN A 267 12.54 -23.38 1.46
CA GLN A 267 11.88 -24.68 1.29
C GLN A 267 11.51 -24.96 -0.16
N SER A 268 11.17 -23.93 -0.94
CA SER A 268 10.73 -24.11 -2.33
C SER A 268 11.83 -24.55 -3.30
N SER A 269 13.10 -24.15 -3.09
CA SER A 269 14.19 -24.48 -4.01
C SER A 269 15.57 -24.26 -3.40
N ALA A 270 16.52 -25.16 -3.71
CA ALA A 270 17.93 -25.00 -3.34
C ALA A 270 18.59 -23.77 -3.99
N LEU A 271 18.07 -23.31 -5.14
CA LEU A 271 18.54 -22.10 -5.82
C LEU A 271 18.37 -20.85 -4.95
N ASN A 272 17.35 -20.84 -4.10
CA ASN A 272 17.08 -19.74 -3.18
C ASN A 272 18.10 -19.69 -2.04
N ALA A 273 18.59 -20.84 -1.57
CA ALA A 273 19.68 -20.89 -0.60
C ALA A 273 20.98 -20.32 -1.17
N GLU A 274 21.30 -20.62 -2.43
CA GLU A 274 22.46 -20.03 -3.11
C GLU A 274 22.31 -18.53 -3.32
N GLN A 275 21.10 -18.06 -3.67
CA GLN A 275 20.82 -16.65 -3.89
C GLN A 275 20.92 -15.86 -2.58
N LEU A 276 20.32 -16.35 -1.51
CA LEU A 276 20.44 -15.74 -0.18
C LEU A 276 21.91 -15.66 0.26
N ARG A 277 22.70 -16.70 0.02
CA ARG A 277 24.14 -16.69 0.30
C ARG A 277 24.87 -15.58 -0.47
N ARG A 278 24.55 -15.39 -1.75
CA ARG A 278 25.16 -14.33 -2.59
C ARG A 278 24.76 -12.94 -2.10
N ASP A 279 23.48 -12.72 -1.84
CA ASP A 279 22.94 -11.39 -1.50
C ASP A 279 23.28 -10.96 -0.06
N ALA A 280 23.44 -11.92 0.86
CA ALA A 280 23.91 -11.65 2.22
C ALA A 280 25.43 -11.46 2.34
N GLY A 281 26.18 -11.50 1.23
CA GLY A 281 27.64 -11.38 1.25
C GLY A 281 28.35 -12.54 1.94
N LEU A 282 27.72 -13.72 2.01
CA LEU A 282 28.35 -14.96 2.47
C LEU A 282 29.25 -15.49 1.35
N GLU A 283 30.33 -14.78 1.04
CA GLU A 283 31.29 -15.23 0.04
C GLU A 283 31.81 -16.62 0.41
N VAL A 284 31.69 -17.51 -0.57
CA VAL A 284 32.12 -18.91 -0.49
C VAL A 284 33.63 -18.96 -0.36
N ARG A 285 34.14 -19.05 0.87
CA ARG A 285 35.29 -19.93 1.11
C ARG A 285 34.73 -21.33 1.33
N ALA A 286 34.85 -22.14 0.28
CA ALA A 286 34.65 -23.57 0.35
C ALA A 286 35.69 -24.16 1.32
N PHE A 287 35.37 -24.23 2.61
CA PHE A 287 35.83 -25.25 3.56
C PHE A 287 35.18 -25.02 4.93
N ALA A 288 34.75 -26.11 5.57
CA ALA A 288 34.30 -26.19 6.96
C ALA A 288 32.98 -25.49 7.32
N TRP A 289 31.95 -26.32 7.47
CA TRP A 289 30.91 -26.13 8.47
C TRP A 289 31.58 -25.77 9.81
N ASN A 290 31.60 -24.49 10.20
CA ASN A 290 32.17 -24.05 11.47
C ASN A 290 31.20 -23.13 12.24
N VAL A 291 31.26 -23.31 13.55
CA VAL A 291 30.17 -23.19 14.53
C VAL A 291 29.82 -21.74 14.91
N GLU A 292 30.40 -20.73 14.27
CA GLU A 292 30.22 -19.33 14.66
C GLU A 292 29.24 -18.54 13.76
N SER A 293 29.14 -18.83 12.46
CA SER A 293 28.02 -18.35 11.63
C SER A 293 26.69 -19.02 11.98
N ILE A 294 26.77 -20.10 12.77
CA ILE A 294 25.61 -20.70 13.42
C ILE A 294 24.97 -19.69 14.35
N VAL A 295 25.65 -18.85 15.15
CA VAL A 295 24.96 -18.01 16.16
C VAL A 295 23.95 -17.02 15.55
N PHE A 296 24.27 -16.41 14.40
CA PHE A 296 23.35 -15.49 13.71
C PHE A 296 22.16 -16.23 13.08
N TRP A 297 22.43 -17.37 12.41
CA TRP A 297 21.40 -18.26 11.87
C TRP A 297 20.68 -19.10 12.94
N TYR A 298 21.23 -19.27 14.13
CA TYR A 298 20.73 -20.04 15.26
C TYR A 298 19.84 -19.18 16.14
N CYS A 299 20.01 -17.85 16.12
CA CYS A 299 18.98 -16.91 16.57
C CYS A 299 17.77 -16.93 15.61
N LEU A 300 18.00 -16.88 14.29
CA LEU A 300 16.95 -17.00 13.27
C LEU A 300 16.24 -18.38 13.34
N CYS A 301 17.00 -19.46 13.50
CA CYS A 301 16.49 -20.84 13.59
C CYS A 301 15.94 -21.19 14.98
N LYS A 302 16.38 -20.62 16.11
CA LYS A 302 15.78 -20.90 17.44
C LYS A 302 14.34 -20.41 17.54
N ALA A 303 14.00 -19.32 16.86
CA ALA A 303 12.62 -18.85 16.75
C ALA A 303 11.75 -19.86 15.97
N VAL A 304 12.30 -20.42 14.90
CA VAL A 304 11.64 -21.41 14.01
C VAL A 304 11.57 -22.82 14.63
N PHE A 305 12.61 -23.29 15.33
CA PHE A 305 12.70 -24.65 15.86
C PHE A 305 11.87 -24.90 17.13
N ARG A 306 11.51 -23.86 17.89
CA ARG A 306 10.61 -24.03 19.06
C ARG A 306 9.20 -24.46 18.65
N HIS A 307 8.78 -24.22 17.41
CA HIS A 307 7.45 -24.60 16.93
C HIS A 307 7.38 -26.05 16.42
N PHE A 308 8.49 -26.61 15.91
CA PHE A 308 8.53 -27.96 15.32
C PHE A 308 8.68 -29.12 16.31
N LYS A 309 9.02 -28.87 17.58
CA LYS A 309 9.23 -29.95 18.57
C LYS A 309 7.95 -30.50 19.23
N ARG A 310 6.75 -30.09 18.79
CA ARG A 310 5.46 -30.53 19.37
C ARG A 310 4.59 -31.44 18.48
N ARG A 311 5.00 -31.78 17.25
CA ARG A 311 4.16 -32.59 16.34
C ARG A 311 4.76 -33.85 15.70
N SER A 312 6.00 -34.24 16.01
CA SER A 312 6.61 -35.46 15.43
C SER A 312 7.27 -36.39 16.46
N ILE A 313 6.63 -36.62 17.60
CA ILE A 313 6.98 -37.73 18.51
C ILE A 313 5.83 -38.74 18.50
N VAL A 314 5.58 -39.37 17.34
CA VAL A 314 5.03 -40.74 17.24
C VAL A 314 5.48 -41.28 15.88
N ALA A 315 5.91 -42.54 15.85
CA ALA A 315 6.38 -43.31 14.70
C ALA A 315 7.80 -43.00 14.23
N TYR A 316 8.78 -43.76 14.74
CA TYR A 316 9.40 -44.90 14.05
C TYR A 316 10.44 -45.50 15.01
N GLN A 317 10.06 -46.57 15.70
CA GLN A 317 10.99 -47.57 16.23
C GLN A 317 10.86 -48.81 15.36
N TRP A 318 12.01 -49.44 15.13
CA TRP A 318 12.33 -50.62 14.31
C TRP A 318 12.93 -50.29 12.94
#